data_AF-A0A6M3LM78-F1
#
_entry.id   AF-A0A6M3LM78-F1
#
_cell.length_a   1.000
_cell.length_b   1.000
_cell.length_c   1.000
_cell.angle_alpha   90.00
_cell.angle_beta   90.00
_cell.angle_gamma   90.00
#
_symmetry.space_group_name_H-M   'P 1'
#
loop_
_entity.id
_entity.type
_entity.pdbx_description
1 polymer ?
#
loop_
_entity_poly.entity_id
_entity_poly.type
_entity_poly.pdbx_seq_one_letter_code
_entity_poly.pdbx_strand_id
1 'polypeptide(L)'
;MATRTASDIELIVLRWLDKKGIIDFEFQSSFGGGRFELGGAVVDFLFTERSLAWRVQGDYYHTGMAKEATDSVQRELLESEGWIVVDLWGSDLKDPARREYTLQRALLGEEVF
;
A
#
# COMPACT_ATOMS: atom_id res chain seq x y z
N MET A 1 -14.41 17.51 -5.23
CA MET A 1 -13.53 16.40 -4.80
C MET A 1 -12.80 16.87 -3.55
N ALA A 2 -12.94 16.15 -2.44
CA ALA A 2 -12.21 16.47 -1.21
C ALA A 2 -10.70 16.32 -1.46
N THR A 3 -9.90 17.32 -1.09
CA THR A 3 -8.44 17.26 -1.24
C THR A 3 -7.90 16.23 -0.26
N ARG A 4 -7.57 15.03 -0.76
CA ARG A 4 -6.84 14.01 0.01
C ARG A 4 -5.38 14.45 0.10
N THR A 5 -4.89 14.73 1.30
CA THR A 5 -3.44 14.87 1.55
C THR A 5 -2.82 13.49 1.35
N ALA A 6 -1.72 13.34 0.62
CA ALA A 6 -1.07 12.05 0.34
C ALA A 6 0.37 12.28 -0.12
N SER A 7 1.27 11.32 0.14
CA SER A 7 2.65 11.37 -0.38
C SER A 7 2.67 11.30 -1.91
N ASP A 8 3.77 11.73 -2.54
CA ASP A 8 3.89 11.71 -4.00
C ASP A 8 3.69 10.31 -4.59
N ILE A 9 4.10 9.27 -3.85
CA ILE A 9 3.94 7.86 -4.24
C ILE A 9 2.53 7.34 -3.97
N GLU A 10 1.87 7.72 -2.88
CA GLU A 10 0.45 7.43 -2.66
C GLU A 10 -0.46 8.09 -3.71
N LEU A 11 -0.12 9.32 -4.11
CA LEU A 11 -0.84 10.05 -5.17
C LEU A 11 -0.75 9.34 -6.51
N ILE A 12 0.35 8.65 -6.80
CA ILE A 12 0.48 7.83 -8.01
C ILE A 12 -0.54 6.69 -7.99
N VAL A 13 -0.67 5.98 -6.85
CA VAL A 13 -1.62 4.87 -6.68
C VAL A 13 -3.05 5.38 -6.77
N LEU A 14 -3.40 6.44 -6.03
CA LEU A 14 -4.72 7.07 -6.05
C LEU A 14 -5.17 7.45 -7.47
N ARG A 15 -4.32 8.16 -8.20
CA ARG A 15 -4.63 8.60 -9.58
C ARG A 15 -4.81 7.41 -10.51
N TRP A 16 -4.07 6.33 -10.28
CA TRP A 16 -4.20 5.13 -11.08
C TRP A 16 -5.53 4.42 -10.81
N LEU A 17 -5.92 4.26 -9.54
CA LEU A 17 -7.22 3.69 -9.15
C LEU A 17 -8.38 4.52 -9.71
N ASP A 18 -8.32 5.85 -9.59
CA ASP A 18 -9.30 6.78 -10.16
C ASP A 18 -9.41 6.62 -11.68
N LYS A 19 -8.27 6.54 -12.38
CA LYS A 19 -8.22 6.33 -13.84
C LYS A 19 -8.83 4.99 -14.27
N LYS A 20 -8.73 3.95 -13.44
CA LYS A 20 -9.32 2.63 -13.67
C LYS A 20 -10.78 2.55 -13.25
N GLY A 21 -11.33 3.59 -12.60
CA GLY A 21 -12.69 3.59 -12.09
C GLY A 21 -12.90 2.65 -10.89
N ILE A 22 -11.82 2.32 -10.19
CA ILE A 22 -11.84 1.47 -9.00
C ILE A 22 -12.17 2.37 -7.82
N ILE A 23 -13.23 2.04 -7.08
CA ILE A 23 -13.75 2.85 -5.97
C ILE A 23 -14.01 2.02 -4.71
N ASP A 24 -13.87 0.69 -4.80
CA ASP A 24 -14.02 -0.31 -3.74
C ASP A 24 -12.77 -0.36 -2.84
N PHE A 25 -12.33 0.80 -2.34
CA PHE A 25 -11.19 0.89 -1.42
C PHE A 25 -11.34 2.00 -0.38
N GLU A 26 -10.80 1.74 0.80
CA GLU A 26 -10.52 2.75 1.82
C GLU A 26 -9.06 3.19 1.66
N PHE A 27 -8.80 4.50 1.75
CA PHE A 27 -7.45 5.06 1.67
C PHE A 27 -7.11 5.83 2.93
N GLN A 28 -5.93 5.57 3.46
CA GLN A 28 -5.35 6.34 4.55
C GLN A 28 -4.05 7.00 4.12
N SER A 29 -3.99 8.30 4.36
CA SER A 29 -2.80 9.11 4.10
C SER A 29 -1.75 8.95 5.18
N SER A 30 -0.50 8.83 4.76
CA SER A 30 0.66 8.91 5.66
C SER A 30 0.83 10.28 6.34
N PHE A 31 0.24 11.34 5.78
CA PHE A 31 0.28 12.71 6.35
C PHE A 31 -0.84 13.01 7.35
N GLY A 32 -1.82 12.12 7.52
CA GLY A 32 -3.03 12.38 8.30
C GLY A 32 -2.87 12.27 9.81
N GLY A 33 -1.73 11.78 10.32
CA GLY A 33 -1.46 11.65 11.76
C GLY A 33 -2.35 10.66 12.54
N GLY A 34 -3.44 10.18 11.96
CA GLY A 34 -4.29 9.11 12.47
C GLY A 34 -4.06 7.84 11.64
N ARG A 35 -3.72 6.75 12.33
CA ARG A 35 -3.51 5.42 11.76
C ARG A 35 -4.77 4.59 11.91
N PHE A 36 -5.11 3.85 10.88
CA PHE A 36 -6.01 2.72 10.92
C PHE A 36 -5.10 1.58 11.32
N GLU A 37 -4.92 1.41 12.63
CA GLU A 37 -4.14 0.31 13.15
C GLU A 37 -5.00 -0.94 13.08
N LEU A 38 -4.96 -1.64 11.94
CA LEU A 38 -5.50 -2.98 11.86
C LEU A 38 -4.42 -3.92 12.40
N GLY A 39 -4.59 -4.33 13.65
CA GLY A 39 -3.57 -5.09 14.39
C GLY A 39 -2.27 -4.32 14.68
N GLY A 40 -2.23 -3.00 14.51
CA GLY A 40 -0.99 -2.22 14.64
C GLY A 40 -0.11 -2.18 13.39
N ALA A 41 -0.58 -2.73 12.26
CA ALA A 41 0.05 -2.60 10.95
C ALA A 41 -0.43 -1.33 10.23
N VAL A 42 0.48 -0.66 9.51
CA VAL A 42 0.13 0.51 8.67
C VAL A 42 -0.27 -0.01 7.29
N VAL A 43 -1.52 0.27 6.89
CA VAL A 43 -2.09 -0.06 5.58
C VAL A 43 -2.53 1.24 4.91
N ASP A 44 -2.10 1.47 3.67
CA ASP A 44 -2.42 2.69 2.94
C ASP A 44 -3.71 2.55 2.12
N PHE A 45 -3.95 1.37 1.54
CA PHE A 45 -5.18 1.06 0.79
C PHE A 45 -5.77 -0.28 1.23
N LEU A 46 -7.06 -0.29 1.55
CA LEU A 46 -7.77 -1.48 1.99
C LEU A 46 -8.94 -1.77 1.04
N PHE A 47 -8.95 -2.99 0.48
CA PHE A 47 -9.98 -3.49 -0.42
C PHE A 47 -10.75 -4.61 0.28
N THR A 48 -11.75 -4.25 1.09
CA THR A 48 -12.46 -5.17 1.99
C THR A 48 -13.10 -6.35 1.26
N GLU A 49 -13.75 -6.11 0.11
CA GLU A 49 -14.41 -7.16 -0.68
C GLU A 49 -13.44 -8.18 -1.29
N ARG A 50 -12.13 -7.87 -1.29
CA ARG A 50 -11.07 -8.70 -1.85
C ARG A 50 -10.16 -9.29 -0.77
N SER A 51 -10.40 -8.98 0.50
CA SER A 51 -9.48 -9.25 1.61
C SER A 51 -8.05 -8.81 1.25
N LEU A 52 -7.89 -7.64 0.61
CA LEU A 52 -6.60 -7.18 0.08
C LEU A 52 -6.17 -5.88 0.76
N ALA A 53 -4.93 -5.83 1.22
CA ALA A 53 -4.31 -4.69 1.87
C ALA A 53 -3.03 -4.29 1.13
N TRP A 54 -2.94 -3.05 0.68
CA TRP A 54 -1.73 -2.51 0.08
C TRP A 54 -1.00 -1.58 1.04
N ARG A 55 0.32 -1.75 1.11
CA ARG A 55 1.22 -0.85 1.82
C ARG A 55 2.13 -0.17 0.80
N VAL A 56 2.25 1.15 0.85
CA VAL A 56 3.09 1.93 -0.04
C VAL A 56 4.42 2.22 0.66
N GLN A 57 5.46 1.56 0.19
CA GLN A 57 6.79 1.63 0.77
C GLN A 57 7.64 2.68 0.05
N GLY A 58 8.21 3.62 0.80
CA GLY A 58 9.23 4.52 0.26
C GLY A 58 10.59 3.84 0.21
N ASP A 59 11.35 4.02 -0.87
CA ASP A 59 12.70 3.43 -1.02
C ASP A 59 13.77 4.03 -0.07
N TYR A 60 13.38 4.95 0.81
CA TYR A 60 14.29 5.69 1.67
C TYR A 60 14.77 4.80 2.82
N TYR A 61 15.94 4.19 2.61
CA TYR A 61 16.85 3.57 3.59
C TYR A 61 16.19 2.66 4.63
N HIS A 62 16.14 1.36 4.30
CA HIS A 62 16.20 0.27 5.29
C HIS A 62 17.55 0.31 6.00
N THR A 63 17.72 1.19 6.98
CA THR A 63 18.87 1.15 7.89
C THR A 63 18.36 0.90 9.30
N GLY A 64 18.07 -0.37 9.58
CA GLY A 64 17.90 -0.89 10.93
C GLY A 64 17.14 -2.22 10.93
N MET A 65 17.81 -3.30 11.36
CA MET A 65 17.21 -4.64 11.53
C MET A 65 15.89 -4.63 12.34
N ALA A 66 15.74 -3.65 13.25
CA ALA A 66 14.52 -3.49 14.04
C ALA A 66 13.29 -3.04 13.22
N LYS A 67 13.49 -2.25 12.15
CA LYS A 67 12.40 -1.79 11.29
C LYS A 67 11.88 -2.95 10.43
N GLU A 68 12.78 -3.74 9.85
CA GLU A 68 12.44 -4.93 9.07
C GLU A 68 11.69 -5.98 9.90
N ALA A 69 12.14 -6.23 11.14
CA ALA A 69 11.44 -7.14 12.05
C ALA A 69 10.02 -6.65 12.37
N THR A 70 9.84 -5.36 12.64
CA THR A 70 8.52 -4.76 12.91
C THR A 70 7.60 -4.86 11.69
N ASP A 71 8.11 -4.54 10.49
CA ASP A 71 7.34 -4.59 9.25
C ASP A 71 6.91 -6.02 8.88
N SER A 72 7.75 -7.02 9.19
CA SER A 72 7.46 -8.44 8.99
C SER A 72 6.37 -8.95 9.94
N VAL A 73 6.43 -8.60 11.23
CA VAL A 73 5.42 -8.99 12.22
C VAL A 73 4.07 -8.36 11.90
N GLN A 74 4.07 -7.08 11.50
CA GLN A 74 2.85 -6.38 11.08
C GLN A 74 2.20 -7.05 9.87
N ARG A 75 3.01 -7.46 8.89
CA ARG A 75 2.53 -8.20 7.72
C ARG A 75 1.94 -9.56 8.13
N GLU A 76 2.67 -10.35 8.91
CA GLU A 76 2.25 -11.69 9.34
C GLU A 76 0.92 -11.63 10.11
N LEU A 77 0.73 -10.61 10.94
CA LEU A 77 -0.53 -10.42 11.67
C LEU A 77 -1.72 -10.20 10.72
N LEU A 78 -1.58 -9.30 9.75
CA LEU A 78 -2.62 -9.07 8.73
C LEU A 78 -2.91 -10.33 7.93
N GLU A 79 -1.87 -11.06 7.51
CA GLU A 79 -2.01 -12.32 6.80
C GLU A 79 -2.72 -13.39 7.66
N SER A 80 -2.44 -13.43 8.97
CA SER A 80 -3.11 -14.34 9.91
C SER A 80 -4.60 -14.02 10.10
N GLU A 81 -5.00 -12.77 9.90
CA GLU A 81 -6.39 -12.32 9.90
C GLU A 81 -7.11 -12.58 8.56
N GLY A 82 -6.41 -13.16 7.59
CA GLY A 82 -6.95 -13.54 6.28
C GLY A 82 -6.80 -12.48 5.20
N TRP A 83 -5.99 -11.44 5.43
CA TRP A 83 -5.67 -10.44 4.42
C TRP A 83 -4.55 -10.90 3.49
N ILE A 84 -4.68 -10.62 2.20
CA ILE A 84 -3.60 -10.65 1.24
C ILE A 84 -2.88 -9.31 1.33
N VAL A 85 -1.61 -9.31 1.73
CA VAL A 85 -0.81 -8.09 1.88
C VAL A 85 0.11 -7.92 0.68
N VAL A 86 0.09 -6.73 0.07
CA VAL A 86 0.96 -6.38 -1.06
C VAL A 86 1.74 -5.09 -0.75
N ASP A 87 3.06 -5.20 -0.75
CA ASP A 87 3.99 -4.08 -0.65
C ASP A 87 4.25 -3.46 -2.03
N LEU A 88 3.92 -2.17 -2.16
CA LEU A 88 4.13 -1.37 -3.35
C LEU A 88 5.36 -0.47 -3.17
N TRP A 89 6.46 -0.82 -3.84
CA TRP A 89 7.71 -0.08 -3.73
C TRP A 89 7.71 1.22 -4.53
N GLY A 90 8.18 2.30 -3.90
CA GLY A 90 8.22 3.63 -4.49
C GLY A 90 9.02 3.70 -5.80
N SER A 91 10.07 2.90 -5.94
CA SER A 91 10.90 2.79 -7.14
C SER A 91 10.09 2.27 -8.33
N ASP A 92 9.31 1.21 -8.10
CA ASP A 92 8.41 0.62 -9.10
C ASP A 92 7.26 1.55 -9.47
N LEU A 93 6.69 2.25 -8.48
CA LEU A 93 5.60 3.20 -8.69
C LEU A 93 6.07 4.44 -9.49
N LYS A 94 7.31 4.90 -9.26
CA LYS A 94 7.87 6.07 -9.94
C LYS A 94 8.28 5.75 -11.38
N ASP A 95 8.68 4.52 -11.69
CA ASP A 95 8.99 4.09 -13.05
C ASP A 95 7.70 3.89 -13.89
N PRO A 96 7.42 4.71 -14.92
CA PRO A 96 6.26 4.53 -15.78
C PRO A 96 6.18 3.18 -16.48
N ALA A 97 7.32 2.55 -16.79
CA ALA A 97 7.36 1.26 -17.48
C ALA A 97 6.95 0.11 -16.56
N ARG A 98 7.27 0.19 -15.26
CA ARG A 98 6.94 -0.85 -14.26
C ARG A 98 5.59 -0.63 -13.61
N ARG A 99 5.27 0.62 -13.26
CA ARG A 99 4.07 1.01 -12.49
C ARG A 99 2.77 0.33 -12.92
N GLU A 100 2.45 0.32 -14.21
CA GLU A 100 1.20 -0.28 -14.69
C GLU A 100 1.17 -1.79 -14.38
N TYR A 101 2.28 -2.48 -14.62
CA TYR A 101 2.39 -3.90 -14.34
C TYR A 101 2.31 -4.16 -12.83
N THR A 102 3.07 -3.42 -12.01
CA THR A 102 3.06 -3.54 -10.55
C THR A 102 1.65 -3.38 -9.98
N LEU A 103 0.92 -2.32 -10.37
CA LEU A 103 -0.43 -2.06 -9.86
C LEU A 103 -1.48 -3.06 -10.35
N GLN A 104 -1.30 -3.62 -11.56
CA GLN A 104 -2.17 -4.70 -12.05
C GLN A 104 -1.95 -6.00 -11.26
N ARG A 105 -0.70 -6.39 -10.99
CA ARG A 105 -0.40 -7.57 -10.16
C ARG A 105 -0.89 -7.37 -8.72
N ALA A 106 -0.71 -6.18 -8.18
CA ALA A 106 -1.19 -5.85 -6.84
C ALA A 106 -2.70 -6.03 -6.67
N LEU A 107 -3.52 -5.73 -7.68
CA LEU A 107 -4.98 -5.96 -7.64
C LEU A 107 -5.35 -7.45 -7.60
N LEU A 108 -4.44 -8.30 -8.05
CA LEU A 108 -4.58 -9.75 -7.99
C LEU A 108 -4.01 -10.32 -6.68
N GLY A 109 -3.51 -9.47 -5.79
CA GLY A 109 -2.88 -9.90 -4.54
C GLY A 109 -1.42 -10.33 -4.70
N GLU A 110 -0.75 -9.88 -5.76
CA GLU A 110 0.62 -10.30 -6.07
C GLU A 110 1.63 -9.15 -6.01
N GLU A 111 2.79 -9.45 -5.44
CA GLU A 111 3.95 -8.55 -5.37
C GLU A 111 4.88 -8.72 -6.57
N VAL A 112 5.51 -7.61 -6.95
CA VAL A 112 6.58 -7.59 -7.97
C VAL A 112 7.88 -7.19 -7.28
N PHE A 113 8.92 -7.99 -7.49
CA PHE A 113 10.29 -7.77 -7.00
C PHE A 113 11.20 -7.35 -8.16
#